data_AF-A0A9X0BC62-F1
#
_entry.id   AF-A0A9X0BC62-F1
#
_cell.length_a   1.000
_cell.length_b   1.000
_cell.length_c   1.000
_cell.angle_alpha   90.00
_cell.angle_beta   90.00
_cell.angle_gamma   90.00
#
_symmetry.space_group_name_H-M   'P 1'
#
loop_
_entity.id
_entity.type
_entity.pdbx_description
1 polymer ?
#
loop_
_entity_poly.entity_id
_entity_poly.type
_entity_poly.pdbx_seq_one_letter_code
_entity_poly.pdbx_strand_id
1 'polypeptide(L)'
;MDIEIAVSGEKGKIWNADDAQLLAMGKKPELQRVYNTWTLCAYQVMISASWSCLIVLYSTIFDVGGPAGLIWATLIVSVGQTLLMTSLAEYCSIWPTAGGQQYYTQALATVDFSLVRWLPGVNLFGAIWVVGGGVAWAIVFIVMAPKHDAKIIFTEFLNNTGYENTGWVFIMSFYNSIYGLVGTDGMMHLRSMIYSMILCGIMSWLAAVLMIWTAGDWTTYMPSPQPYMSWWIGVTGSQYGGGLFCALVMIGINFFVIVGTNSAGSRIVWSMARDKAFPYSEYLAQVSPRLGIPLRAIGFVVVVDLILGLIVLGSDLAFQSIISGGGLMLQVSYLVPVLIVLVRGERFYPHVLVSTWENGAMR
;
A
#
# COMPACT_ATOMS: atom_id res chain seq x y z
N MET A 1 25.58 -9.78 12.70
CA MET A 1 26.43 -10.91 13.10
C MET A 1 25.44 -11.88 13.68
N ASP A 2 24.86 -12.67 12.80
CA ASP A 2 23.61 -13.39 13.07
C ASP A 2 23.99 -14.73 13.66
N ILE A 3 23.46 -15.02 14.85
CA ILE A 3 23.76 -16.24 15.60
C ILE A 3 22.94 -17.38 14.97
N GLU A 4 23.61 -18.24 14.20
CA GLU A 4 23.04 -19.47 13.67
C GLU A 4 22.81 -20.49 14.79
N ILE A 5 21.55 -20.75 15.13
CA ILE A 5 21.16 -21.87 16.00
C ILE A 5 20.91 -23.08 15.11
N ALA A 6 21.89 -23.98 15.03
CA ALA A 6 21.80 -25.24 14.29
C ALA A 6 21.00 -26.28 15.10
N VAL A 7 19.78 -26.60 14.65
CA VAL A 7 19.05 -27.80 15.11
C VAL A 7 19.15 -28.87 14.03
N SER A 8 19.89 -29.94 14.29
CA SER A 8 20.07 -31.04 13.34
C SER A 8 18.88 -32.01 13.38
N GLY A 9 18.13 -32.08 12.28
CA GLY A 9 17.13 -33.11 12.02
C GLY A 9 17.08 -33.44 10.53
N GLU A 10 17.40 -34.70 10.20
CA GLU A 10 17.44 -35.40 8.90
C GLU A 10 17.85 -34.61 7.64
N LYS A 11 19.03 -35.01 7.10
CA LYS A 11 19.66 -34.55 5.84
C LYS A 11 20.07 -33.08 5.80
N GLY A 12 21.07 -32.69 6.59
CA GLY A 12 22.08 -31.66 6.25
C GLY A 12 21.59 -30.29 5.72
N LYS A 13 20.31 -29.96 5.85
CA LYS A 13 19.75 -28.66 5.50
C LYS A 13 19.94 -27.74 6.69
N ILE A 14 20.70 -26.66 6.49
CA ILE A 14 20.78 -25.56 7.44
C ILE A 14 19.42 -24.86 7.40
N TRP A 15 18.64 -25.00 8.47
CA TRP A 15 17.35 -24.34 8.61
C TRP A 15 17.58 -22.91 9.09
N ASN A 16 16.99 -21.94 8.39
CA ASN A 16 16.97 -20.56 8.87
C ASN A 16 16.00 -20.43 10.05
N ALA A 17 16.12 -19.39 10.88
CA ALA A 17 15.32 -19.22 12.10
C ALA A 17 13.81 -19.31 11.84
N ASP A 18 13.34 -18.74 10.72
CA ASP A 18 11.93 -18.78 10.32
C ASP A 18 11.48 -20.19 9.86
N ASP A 19 12.37 -20.97 9.24
CA ASP A 19 12.05 -22.33 8.79
C ASP A 19 11.93 -23.28 9.98
N ALA A 20 12.77 -23.07 11.00
CA ALA A 20 12.64 -23.74 12.29
C ALA A 20 11.34 -23.35 13.01
N GLN A 21 10.92 -22.09 12.92
CA GLN A 21 9.65 -21.62 13.48
C GLN A 21 8.43 -22.20 12.76
N LEU A 22 8.49 -22.36 11.43
CA LEU A 22 7.45 -23.04 10.63
C LEU A 22 7.35 -24.53 11.01
N LEU A 23 8.49 -25.20 11.15
CA LEU A 23 8.56 -26.59 11.60
C LEU A 23 7.97 -26.76 13.01
N ALA A 24 8.24 -25.82 13.93
CA ALA A 24 7.67 -25.81 15.28
C ALA A 24 6.13 -25.66 15.28
N MET A 25 5.56 -25.05 14.24
CA MET A 25 4.11 -24.96 14.03
C MET A 25 3.53 -26.18 13.28
N GLY A 26 4.32 -27.22 13.04
CA GLY A 26 3.90 -28.42 12.31
C GLY A 26 3.76 -28.21 10.80
N LYS A 27 4.31 -27.13 10.25
CA LYS A 27 4.26 -26.81 8.82
C LYS A 27 5.62 -27.06 8.17
N LYS A 28 5.64 -27.81 7.07
CA LYS A 28 6.87 -28.07 6.33
C LYS A 28 7.32 -26.81 5.56
N PRO A 29 8.56 -26.33 5.74
CA PRO A 29 9.15 -25.27 4.94
C PRO A 29 9.59 -25.84 3.59
N GLU A 30 8.74 -25.67 2.57
CA GLU A 30 8.94 -26.22 1.22
C GLU A 30 9.37 -25.13 0.20
N LEU A 31 9.71 -23.92 0.64
CA LEU A 31 9.64 -22.70 -0.19
C LEU A 31 10.98 -22.14 -0.62
N GLN A 32 11.12 -21.74 -1.90
CA GLN A 32 12.21 -20.86 -2.35
C GLN A 32 11.81 -19.39 -2.21
N ARG A 33 12.57 -18.62 -1.42
CA ARG A 33 12.33 -17.18 -1.23
C ARG A 33 12.75 -16.41 -2.49
N VAL A 34 11.77 -15.95 -3.26
CA VAL A 34 12.00 -15.14 -4.48
C VAL A 34 12.16 -13.64 -4.16
N TYR A 35 11.65 -13.19 -3.00
CA TYR A 35 11.72 -11.79 -2.56
C TYR A 35 12.76 -11.59 -1.48
N ASN A 36 13.52 -10.50 -1.60
CA ASN A 36 14.40 -9.98 -0.56
C ASN A 36 13.70 -8.77 0.12
N THR A 37 14.13 -8.40 1.32
CA THR A 37 13.70 -7.22 2.08
C THR A 37 13.55 -5.98 1.20
N TRP A 38 14.49 -5.75 0.28
CA TRP A 38 14.49 -4.60 -0.63
C TRP A 38 13.47 -4.71 -1.77
N THR A 39 13.29 -5.90 -2.36
CA THR A 39 12.27 -6.09 -3.42
C THR A 39 10.87 -6.08 -2.85
N LEU A 40 10.73 -6.47 -1.57
CA LEU A 40 9.55 -6.17 -0.78
C LEU A 40 9.39 -4.67 -0.64
N CYS A 41 10.31 -3.93 -0.01
CA CYS A 41 10.16 -2.47 0.11
C CYS A 41 9.82 -1.75 -1.21
N ALA A 42 10.43 -2.15 -2.33
CA ALA A 42 10.11 -1.63 -3.66
C ALA A 42 8.64 -1.89 -4.07
N TYR A 43 8.14 -3.10 -3.84
CA TYR A 43 6.72 -3.42 -4.05
C TYR A 43 5.78 -2.52 -3.22
N GLN A 44 6.22 -2.01 -2.07
CA GLN A 44 5.38 -1.18 -1.17
C GLN A 44 5.26 0.20 -1.75
N VAL A 45 6.42 0.77 -2.08
CA VAL A 45 6.54 2.09 -2.68
C VAL A 45 5.75 2.13 -3.99
N MET A 46 5.80 1.02 -4.74
CA MET A 46 5.01 0.85 -5.96
C MET A 46 3.50 0.87 -5.67
N ILE A 47 3.00 0.08 -4.71
CA ILE A 47 1.55 -0.02 -4.42
C ILE A 47 1.00 1.24 -3.76
N SER A 48 1.70 1.78 -2.76
CA SER A 48 1.24 2.95 -2.00
C SER A 48 1.18 4.19 -2.90
N ALA A 49 2.05 4.29 -3.91
CA ALA A 49 2.05 5.34 -4.92
C ALA A 49 1.85 6.75 -4.33
N SER A 50 2.46 7.01 -3.16
CA SER A 50 1.93 7.96 -2.16
C SER A 50 1.76 9.38 -2.68
N TRP A 51 2.74 9.88 -3.44
CA TRP A 51 2.69 11.24 -4.01
C TRP A 51 1.69 11.36 -5.17
N SER A 52 1.52 10.29 -5.96
CA SER A 52 0.62 10.31 -7.12
C SER A 52 -0.85 10.36 -6.68
N CYS A 53 -1.18 9.72 -5.55
CA CYS A 53 -2.50 9.78 -4.92
C CYS A 53 -2.89 11.21 -4.54
N LEU A 54 -1.95 11.99 -3.97
CA LEU A 54 -2.20 13.40 -3.62
C LEU A 54 -2.52 14.24 -4.86
N ILE A 55 -1.81 13.99 -5.97
CA ILE A 55 -2.07 14.69 -7.24
C ILE A 55 -3.45 14.33 -7.80
N VAL A 56 -3.86 13.06 -7.75
CA VAL A 56 -5.20 12.66 -8.21
C VAL A 56 -6.30 13.29 -7.35
N LEU A 57 -6.07 13.41 -6.04
CA LEU A 57 -6.99 14.00 -5.07
C LEU A 57 -6.92 15.55 -5.01
N TYR A 58 -6.41 16.21 -6.06
CA TYR A 58 -6.25 17.66 -6.10
C TYR A 58 -7.51 18.42 -5.67
N SER A 59 -8.66 18.15 -6.29
CA SER A 59 -9.92 18.85 -5.98
C SER A 59 -10.33 18.65 -4.52
N THR A 60 -10.32 17.40 -4.07
CA THR A 60 -10.73 17.03 -2.71
C THR A 60 -9.83 17.62 -1.63
N ILE A 61 -8.55 17.87 -1.94
CA ILE A 61 -7.61 18.51 -1.01
C ILE A 61 -7.95 19.99 -0.83
N PHE A 62 -8.20 20.72 -1.91
CA PHE A 62 -8.53 22.15 -1.83
C PHE A 62 -9.96 22.42 -1.38
N ASP A 63 -10.87 21.44 -1.51
CA ASP A 63 -12.22 21.50 -0.93
C ASP A 63 -12.25 21.18 0.56
N VAL A 64 -11.41 20.24 1.01
CA VAL A 64 -11.42 19.69 2.37
C VAL A 64 -10.07 19.91 3.06
N GLY A 65 -9.98 21.01 3.81
CA GLY A 65 -8.87 21.32 4.71
C GLY A 65 -7.74 22.15 4.09
N GLY A 66 -7.56 22.12 2.76
CA GLY A 66 -6.63 22.99 2.05
C GLY A 66 -5.16 22.80 2.46
N PRO A 67 -4.33 23.85 2.33
CA PRO A 67 -2.88 23.83 2.62
C PRO A 67 -2.51 23.23 3.98
N ALA A 68 -3.01 23.83 5.07
CA ALA A 68 -2.70 23.40 6.42
C ALA A 68 -3.30 22.03 6.73
N GLY A 69 -4.53 21.78 6.27
CA GLY A 69 -5.21 20.50 6.46
C GLY A 69 -4.42 19.35 5.87
N LEU A 70 -3.89 19.49 4.65
CA LEU A 70 -3.10 18.44 4.01
C LEU A 70 -1.79 18.13 4.75
N ILE A 71 -1.04 19.16 5.13
CA ILE A 71 0.31 18.97 5.71
C ILE A 71 0.22 18.32 7.08
N TRP A 72 -0.65 18.84 7.95
CA TRP A 72 -0.82 18.32 9.30
C TRP A 72 -1.51 16.95 9.29
N ALA A 73 -2.53 16.75 8.43
CA ALA A 73 -3.15 15.44 8.27
C ALA A 73 -2.13 14.40 7.79
N THR A 74 -1.31 14.73 6.79
CA THR A 74 -0.34 13.77 6.24
C THR A 74 0.71 13.38 7.28
N LEU A 75 1.15 14.33 8.10
CA LEU A 75 2.10 14.04 9.19
C LEU A 75 1.46 13.12 10.25
N ILE A 76 0.27 13.46 10.75
CA ILE A 76 -0.42 12.69 11.79
C ILE A 76 -0.77 11.29 11.29
N VAL A 77 -1.31 11.20 10.08
CA VAL A 77 -1.68 9.92 9.45
C VAL A 77 -0.43 9.08 9.19
N SER A 78 0.69 9.65 8.73
CA SER A 78 1.93 8.89 8.51
C SER A 78 2.44 8.24 9.80
N VAL A 79 2.40 8.98 10.93
CA VAL A 79 2.76 8.44 12.24
C VAL A 79 1.77 7.34 12.66
N GLY A 80 0.47 7.59 12.53
CA GLY A 80 -0.57 6.61 12.86
C GLY A 80 -0.47 5.31 12.04
N GLN A 81 -0.22 5.42 10.74
CA GLN A 81 -0.02 4.29 9.84
C GLN A 81 1.26 3.51 10.16
N THR A 82 2.33 4.18 10.58
CA THR A 82 3.56 3.52 11.03
C THR A 82 3.32 2.71 12.31
N LEU A 83 2.57 3.25 13.27
CA LEU A 83 2.20 2.53 14.49
C LEU A 83 1.30 1.32 14.18
N LEU A 84 0.32 1.50 13.30
CA LEU A 84 -0.57 0.42 12.84
C LEU A 84 0.23 -0.69 12.15
N MET A 85 1.16 -0.35 11.27
CA MET A 85 2.04 -1.32 10.63
C MET A 85 2.99 -2.00 11.59
N THR A 86 3.47 -1.31 12.62
CA THR A 86 4.32 -1.93 13.65
C THR A 86 3.55 -3.00 14.42
N SER A 87 2.29 -2.73 14.77
CA SER A 87 1.41 -3.73 15.39
C SER A 87 1.12 -4.89 14.44
N LEU A 88 0.82 -4.62 13.16
CA LEU A 88 0.60 -5.66 12.16
C LEU A 88 1.83 -6.56 11.97
N ALA A 89 3.00 -5.93 11.96
CA ALA A 89 4.27 -6.60 11.81
C ALA A 89 4.62 -7.51 12.99
N GLU A 90 4.21 -7.15 14.22
CA GLU A 90 4.30 -8.02 15.39
C GLU A 90 3.43 -9.28 15.23
N TYR A 91 2.21 -9.14 14.70
CA TYR A 91 1.37 -10.31 14.39
C TYR A 91 2.03 -11.25 13.37
N CYS A 92 2.65 -10.69 12.33
CA CYS A 92 3.34 -11.48 11.31
C CYS A 92 4.59 -12.20 11.85
N SER A 93 5.26 -11.68 12.88
CA SER A 93 6.41 -12.36 13.49
C SER A 93 6.00 -13.50 14.43
N ILE A 94 4.86 -13.34 15.13
CA ILE A 94 4.25 -14.39 15.96
C ILE A 94 3.76 -15.54 15.07
N TRP A 95 3.00 -15.20 14.03
CA TRP A 95 2.48 -16.15 13.06
C TRP A 95 3.09 -15.88 11.69
N PRO A 96 4.23 -16.52 11.35
CA PRO A 96 4.80 -16.43 10.00
C PRO A 96 3.83 -16.94 8.91
N THR A 97 2.76 -17.63 9.31
CA THR A 97 1.68 -18.10 8.43
C THR A 97 0.53 -17.10 8.29
N ALA A 98 0.41 -16.12 9.18
CA ALA A 98 -0.43 -14.94 8.99
C ALA A 98 0.08 -14.10 7.80
N GLY A 99 1.37 -14.27 7.46
CA GLY A 99 2.04 -14.03 6.17
C GLY A 99 1.35 -14.52 4.88
N GLY A 100 0.13 -15.05 4.99
CA GLY A 100 -0.51 -15.99 4.07
C GLY A 100 -0.30 -15.71 2.59
N GLN A 101 -0.52 -14.47 2.13
CA GLN A 101 -0.39 -14.14 0.70
C GLN A 101 0.98 -14.50 0.10
N GLN A 102 2.08 -14.28 0.83
CA GLN A 102 3.45 -14.58 0.37
C GLN A 102 3.82 -16.04 0.64
N TYR A 103 3.48 -16.53 1.84
CA TYR A 103 3.71 -17.91 2.25
C TYR A 103 3.07 -18.92 1.28
N TYR A 104 1.83 -18.68 0.83
CA TYR A 104 1.16 -19.63 -0.05
C TYR A 104 1.65 -19.59 -1.50
N THR A 105 2.04 -18.41 -2.00
CA THR A 105 2.59 -18.30 -3.36
C THR A 105 3.95 -18.99 -3.46
N GLN A 106 4.78 -18.85 -2.42
CA GLN A 106 6.09 -19.50 -2.36
C GLN A 106 5.95 -21.03 -2.11
N ALA A 107 4.86 -21.50 -1.47
CA ALA A 107 4.46 -22.92 -1.33
C ALA A 107 4.21 -23.67 -2.62
N LEU A 108 3.75 -22.96 -3.64
CA LEU A 108 3.41 -23.57 -4.93
C LEU A 108 4.42 -23.23 -6.02
N ALA A 109 5.32 -22.28 -5.78
CA ALA A 109 6.46 -21.97 -6.65
C ALA A 109 7.63 -22.96 -6.51
N THR A 110 7.34 -24.22 -6.15
CA THR A 110 8.33 -25.33 -6.10
C THR A 110 8.74 -25.81 -7.49
N VAL A 111 8.17 -25.24 -8.56
CA VAL A 111 8.40 -25.64 -9.95
C VAL A 111 9.02 -24.49 -10.74
N ASP A 112 10.18 -24.75 -11.36
CA ASP A 112 10.99 -23.85 -12.19
C ASP A 112 10.22 -23.22 -13.37
N PHE A 113 9.37 -22.23 -13.12
CA PHE A 113 8.67 -21.50 -14.17
C PHE A 113 9.01 -20.00 -14.19
N SER A 114 9.27 -19.50 -15.39
CA SER A 114 9.93 -18.20 -15.59
C SER A 114 9.06 -17.00 -15.22
N LEU A 115 7.73 -17.05 -15.35
CA LEU A 115 6.87 -15.86 -15.19
C LEU A 115 6.84 -15.30 -13.75
N VAL A 116 6.82 -16.17 -12.73
CA VAL A 116 6.83 -15.75 -11.32
C VAL A 116 8.16 -15.10 -10.94
N ARG A 117 9.25 -15.48 -11.61
CA ARG A 117 10.58 -14.89 -11.42
C ARG A 117 10.66 -13.44 -11.92
N TRP A 118 9.78 -13.01 -12.83
CA TRP A 118 9.72 -11.64 -13.32
C TRP A 118 8.94 -10.69 -12.41
N LEU A 119 8.04 -11.19 -11.55
CA LEU A 119 7.23 -10.35 -10.64
C LEU A 119 8.09 -9.42 -9.75
N PRO A 120 9.16 -9.89 -9.09
CA PRO A 120 10.06 -9.00 -8.36
C PRO A 120 10.70 -7.92 -9.25
N GLY A 121 11.04 -8.26 -10.51
CA GLY A 121 11.60 -7.33 -11.48
C GLY A 121 10.59 -6.27 -11.91
N VAL A 122 9.34 -6.66 -12.16
CA VAL A 122 8.22 -5.74 -12.46
C VAL A 122 7.97 -4.81 -11.27
N ASN A 123 7.98 -5.35 -10.06
CA ASN A 123 7.79 -4.55 -8.83
C ASN A 123 8.91 -3.53 -8.64
N LEU A 124 10.16 -3.94 -8.88
CA LEU A 124 11.31 -3.04 -8.80
C LEU A 124 11.25 -1.95 -9.89
N PHE A 125 10.91 -2.33 -11.11
CA PHE A 125 10.74 -1.37 -12.21
C PHE A 125 9.59 -0.39 -11.92
N GLY A 126 8.46 -0.88 -11.42
CA GLY A 126 7.35 -0.04 -11.00
C GLY A 126 7.73 0.93 -9.87
N ALA A 127 8.52 0.47 -8.90
CA ALA A 127 9.05 1.34 -7.85
C ALA A 127 9.96 2.45 -8.41
N ILE A 128 10.84 2.11 -9.37
CA ILE A 128 11.68 3.11 -10.06
C ILE A 128 10.81 4.09 -10.85
N TRP A 129 9.74 3.61 -11.49
CA TRP A 129 8.80 4.46 -12.23
C TRP A 129 8.07 5.44 -11.31
N VAL A 130 7.61 4.97 -10.14
CA VAL A 130 6.95 5.80 -9.12
C VAL A 130 7.92 6.82 -8.52
N VAL A 131 9.11 6.40 -8.08
CA VAL A 131 10.09 7.31 -7.47
C VAL A 131 10.63 8.29 -8.50
N GLY A 132 10.99 7.81 -9.69
CA GLY A 132 11.49 8.63 -10.79
C GLY A 132 10.46 9.64 -11.28
N GLY A 133 9.19 9.23 -11.41
CA GLY A 133 8.09 10.13 -11.74
C GLY A 133 7.91 11.23 -10.68
N GLY A 134 8.02 10.88 -9.39
CA GLY A 134 7.89 11.84 -8.30
C GLY A 134 9.05 12.84 -8.25
N VAL A 135 10.27 12.38 -8.51
CA VAL A 135 11.46 13.25 -8.62
C VAL A 135 11.34 14.19 -9.82
N ALA A 136 10.91 13.68 -10.98
CA ALA A 136 10.70 14.51 -12.16
C ALA A 136 9.62 15.58 -11.93
N TRP A 137 8.50 15.20 -11.29
CA TRP A 137 7.49 16.15 -10.84
C TRP A 137 8.07 17.23 -9.91
N ALA A 138 8.81 16.83 -8.88
CA ALA A 138 9.44 17.76 -7.96
C ALA A 138 10.36 18.76 -8.66
N ILE A 139 11.24 18.29 -9.54
CA ILE A 139 12.18 19.16 -10.26
C ILE A 139 11.44 20.15 -11.16
N VAL A 140 10.48 19.68 -11.97
CA VAL A 140 9.73 20.53 -12.89
C VAL A 140 8.97 21.62 -12.13
N PHE A 141 8.28 21.26 -11.04
CA PHE A 141 7.47 22.21 -10.30
C PHE A 141 8.31 23.18 -9.47
N ILE A 142 9.41 22.73 -8.86
CA ILE A 142 10.33 23.63 -8.15
C ILE A 142 10.93 24.67 -9.11
N VAL A 143 11.23 24.29 -10.36
CA VAL A 143 11.84 25.21 -11.34
C VAL A 143 10.80 26.13 -11.97
N MET A 144 9.65 25.61 -12.41
CA MET A 144 8.71 26.33 -13.27
C MET A 144 7.52 26.94 -12.54
N ALA A 145 7.09 26.37 -11.42
CA ALA A 145 5.86 26.79 -10.76
C ALA A 145 6.03 28.05 -9.90
N PRO A 146 4.96 28.88 -9.78
CA PRO A 146 4.90 29.93 -8.78
C PRO A 146 4.93 29.34 -7.37
N LYS A 147 5.62 30.03 -6.46
CA LYS A 147 5.89 29.54 -5.10
C LYS A 147 5.09 30.32 -4.09
N HIS A 148 4.40 29.61 -3.21
CA HIS A 148 3.69 30.19 -2.07
C HIS A 148 4.62 30.46 -0.88
N ASP A 149 4.23 31.40 -0.02
CA ASP A 149 4.94 31.69 1.22
C ASP A 149 4.67 30.60 2.27
N ALA A 150 5.65 30.35 3.14
CA ALA A 150 5.57 29.32 4.19
C ALA A 150 4.37 29.54 5.11
N LYS A 151 3.94 30.79 5.31
CA LYS A 151 2.76 31.11 6.12
C LYS A 151 1.49 30.47 5.54
N ILE A 152 1.26 30.59 4.24
CA ILE A 152 0.09 30.01 3.56
C ILE A 152 0.11 28.49 3.71
N ILE A 153 1.28 27.90 3.46
CA ILE A 153 1.51 26.45 3.51
C ILE A 153 1.08 25.85 4.86
N PHE A 154 1.49 26.45 5.98
CA PHE A 154 1.27 25.86 7.31
C PHE A 154 0.02 26.37 8.05
N THR A 155 -0.57 27.50 7.65
CA THR A 155 -1.64 28.15 8.42
C THR A 155 -2.95 28.34 7.68
N GLU A 156 -2.96 28.30 6.35
CA GLU A 156 -4.19 28.50 5.58
C GLU A 156 -5.03 27.24 5.59
N PHE A 157 -6.22 27.33 6.18
CA PHE A 157 -7.18 26.23 6.23
C PHE A 157 -8.41 26.60 5.39
N LEU A 158 -8.73 25.76 4.42
CA LEU A 158 -9.88 25.94 3.53
C LEU A 158 -11.02 25.04 3.97
N ASN A 159 -12.24 25.58 3.94
CA ASN A 159 -13.46 24.83 4.22
C ASN A 159 -14.54 25.17 3.19
N ASN A 160 -14.58 24.39 2.11
CA ASN A 160 -15.62 24.49 1.08
C ASN A 160 -16.67 23.37 1.23
N THR A 161 -16.67 22.65 2.35
CA THR A 161 -17.50 21.45 2.56
C THR A 161 -18.93 21.75 2.97
N GLY A 162 -19.21 22.98 3.39
CA GLY A 162 -20.51 23.37 3.97
C GLY A 162 -20.69 22.99 5.44
N TYR A 163 -19.73 22.31 6.07
CA TYR A 163 -19.77 22.04 7.51
C TYR A 163 -19.32 23.26 8.32
N GLU A 164 -20.06 23.59 9.39
CA GLU A 164 -19.71 24.71 10.28
C GLU A 164 -18.48 24.40 11.15
N ASN A 165 -18.29 23.14 11.55
CA ASN A 165 -17.22 22.74 12.46
C ASN A 165 -15.89 22.50 11.71
N THR A 166 -14.95 23.43 11.84
CA THR A 166 -13.60 23.35 11.24
C THR A 166 -12.81 22.13 11.71
N GLY A 167 -12.98 21.70 12.97
CA GLY A 167 -12.31 20.51 13.52
C GLY A 167 -12.80 19.22 12.87
N TRP A 168 -14.08 19.14 12.51
CA TRP A 168 -14.61 18.02 11.74
C TRP A 168 -14.04 17.98 10.32
N VAL A 169 -13.93 19.14 9.66
CA VAL A 169 -13.34 19.25 8.32
C VAL A 169 -11.85 18.86 8.34
N PHE A 170 -11.14 19.18 9.42
CA PHE A 170 -9.76 18.72 9.63
C PHE A 170 -9.66 17.20 9.76
N ILE A 171 -10.60 16.55 10.45
CA ILE A 171 -10.64 15.08 10.51
C ILE A 171 -10.97 14.52 9.12
N MET A 172 -11.88 15.14 8.37
CA MET A 172 -12.18 14.72 7.00
C MET A 172 -10.96 14.80 6.06
N SER A 173 -10.05 15.76 6.27
CA SER A 173 -8.84 15.86 5.46
C SER A 173 -7.87 14.68 5.67
N PHE A 174 -8.03 13.89 6.74
CA PHE A 174 -7.23 12.68 6.98
C PHE A 174 -7.48 11.62 5.91
N TYR A 175 -8.69 11.60 5.32
CA TYR A 175 -9.02 10.66 4.26
C TYR A 175 -8.04 10.77 3.07
N ASN A 176 -7.68 12.00 2.67
CA ASN A 176 -6.76 12.24 1.56
C ASN A 176 -5.38 11.64 1.82
N SER A 177 -4.87 11.83 3.04
CA SER A 177 -3.57 11.28 3.47
C SER A 177 -3.62 9.77 3.66
N ILE A 178 -4.73 9.23 4.17
CA ILE A 178 -4.96 7.79 4.32
C ILE A 178 -4.92 7.12 2.94
N TYR A 179 -5.61 7.68 1.95
CA TYR A 179 -5.69 7.10 0.61
C TYR A 179 -4.29 6.88 -0.01
N GLY A 180 -3.36 7.82 0.18
CA GLY A 180 -1.98 7.70 -0.31
C GLY A 180 -1.07 6.76 0.49
N LEU A 181 -1.53 6.23 1.63
CA LEU A 181 -0.73 5.36 2.52
C LEU A 181 -1.36 3.97 2.74
N VAL A 182 -2.42 3.65 2.01
CA VAL A 182 -3.09 2.35 2.04
C VAL A 182 -2.34 1.29 1.20
N GLY A 183 -2.53 0.01 1.52
CA GLY A 183 -2.04 -1.13 0.74
C GLY A 183 -0.74 -1.74 1.23
N THR A 184 -0.46 -1.62 2.53
CA THR A 184 0.80 -2.06 3.16
C THR A 184 0.77 -3.47 3.72
N ASP A 185 -0.39 -4.11 3.67
CA ASP A 185 -0.69 -5.47 4.10
C ASP A 185 -0.26 -6.55 3.08
N GLY A 186 0.14 -6.14 1.87
CA GLY A 186 0.72 -7.04 0.86
C GLY A 186 2.10 -7.61 1.23
N MET A 187 2.68 -7.18 2.35
CA MET A 187 3.99 -7.61 2.86
C MET A 187 3.95 -8.02 4.32
N MET A 188 4.63 -9.11 4.64
CA MET A 188 4.58 -9.67 5.99
C MET A 188 5.96 -10.05 6.51
N HIS A 189 6.93 -9.16 6.32
CA HIS A 189 8.23 -9.20 6.99
C HIS A 189 8.42 -7.94 7.84
N LEU A 190 8.66 -8.15 9.14
CA LEU A 190 8.70 -7.09 10.17
C LEU A 190 9.51 -5.86 9.75
N ARG A 191 10.76 -6.07 9.33
CA ARG A 191 11.68 -4.98 8.98
C ARG A 191 11.25 -4.24 7.71
N SER A 192 10.77 -4.97 6.69
CA SER A 192 10.32 -4.38 5.44
C SER A 192 9.07 -3.52 5.63
N MET A 193 8.12 -3.96 6.45
CA MET A 193 6.87 -3.23 6.69
C MET A 193 7.14 -1.88 7.35
N ILE A 194 7.96 -1.84 8.40
CA ILE A 194 8.26 -0.61 9.13
C ILE A 194 9.07 0.36 8.25
N TYR A 195 10.15 -0.11 7.61
CA TYR A 195 11.01 0.76 6.80
C TYR A 195 10.27 1.31 5.57
N SER A 196 9.47 0.49 4.91
CA SER A 196 8.71 0.94 3.74
C SER A 196 7.60 1.92 4.13
N MET A 197 6.92 1.73 5.25
CA MET A 197 5.90 2.67 5.74
C MET A 197 6.51 4.02 6.11
N ILE A 198 7.64 4.04 6.83
CA ILE A 198 8.35 5.28 7.16
C ILE A 198 8.77 6.01 5.88
N LEU A 199 9.32 5.28 4.90
CA LEU A 199 9.72 5.85 3.61
C LEU A 199 8.52 6.46 2.86
N CYS A 200 7.41 5.73 2.77
CA CYS A 200 6.18 6.21 2.11
C CYS A 200 5.59 7.43 2.84
N GLY A 201 5.59 7.44 4.17
CA GLY A 201 5.15 8.57 4.98
C GLY A 201 6.00 9.83 4.74
N ILE A 202 7.32 9.70 4.74
CA ILE A 202 8.24 10.82 4.44
C ILE A 202 8.01 11.31 3.01
N MET A 203 7.93 10.41 2.02
CA MET A 203 7.67 10.78 0.63
C MET A 203 6.32 11.48 0.46
N SER A 204 5.28 10.99 1.13
CA SER A 204 3.93 11.58 1.10
C SER A 204 3.93 12.98 1.72
N TRP A 205 4.59 13.17 2.86
CA TRP A 205 4.69 14.47 3.51
C TRP A 205 5.49 15.48 2.67
N LEU A 206 6.63 15.07 2.09
CA LEU A 206 7.40 15.93 1.19
C LEU A 206 6.60 16.29 -0.07
N ALA A 207 5.84 15.34 -0.61
CA ALA A 207 4.94 15.59 -1.73
C ALA A 207 3.81 16.56 -1.37
N ALA A 208 3.21 16.44 -0.18
CA ALA A 208 2.21 17.39 0.31
C ALA A 208 2.78 18.81 0.40
N VAL A 209 3.97 18.97 0.99
CA VAL A 209 4.65 20.28 1.07
C VAL A 209 4.91 20.84 -0.32
N LEU A 210 5.47 20.03 -1.23
CA LEU A 210 5.77 20.44 -2.59
C LEU A 210 4.50 20.85 -3.36
N MET A 211 3.43 20.07 -3.26
CA MET A 211 2.17 20.33 -3.94
C MET A 211 1.58 21.67 -3.51
N ILE A 212 1.49 21.91 -2.20
CA ILE A 212 0.97 23.19 -1.68
C ILE A 212 1.91 24.34 -2.00
N TRP A 213 3.21 24.13 -1.91
CA TRP A 213 4.20 25.16 -2.23
C TRP A 213 4.12 25.62 -3.69
N THR A 214 3.78 24.71 -4.61
CA THR A 214 3.76 24.95 -6.06
C THR A 214 2.35 25.00 -6.65
N ALA A 215 1.31 25.08 -5.81
CA ALA A 215 -0.08 25.02 -6.22
C ALA A 215 -0.49 26.19 -7.13
N GLY A 216 0.15 27.36 -6.99
CA GLY A 216 -0.27 28.57 -7.69
C GLY A 216 -1.69 28.97 -7.34
N ASP A 217 -2.43 29.57 -8.28
CA ASP A 217 -3.87 29.78 -8.12
C ASP A 217 -4.64 28.48 -8.41
N TRP A 218 -4.91 27.72 -7.36
CA TRP A 218 -5.61 26.44 -7.46
C TRP A 218 -7.06 26.57 -7.92
N THR A 219 -7.69 27.73 -7.71
CA THR A 219 -9.11 27.96 -8.07
C THR A 219 -9.34 27.92 -9.57
N THR A 220 -8.32 28.27 -10.36
CA THR A 220 -8.36 28.22 -11.83
C THR A 220 -8.44 26.78 -12.35
N TYR A 221 -7.87 25.80 -11.63
CA TYR A 221 -7.79 24.42 -12.11
C TYR A 221 -8.93 23.53 -11.62
N MET A 222 -9.49 23.81 -10.43
CA MET A 222 -10.55 23.00 -9.80
C MET A 222 -11.80 22.74 -10.68
N PRO A 223 -12.27 23.66 -11.54
CA PRO A 223 -13.42 23.40 -12.40
C PRO A 223 -13.17 22.38 -13.52
N SER A 224 -11.91 22.04 -13.80
CA SER A 224 -11.56 21.06 -14.81
C SER A 224 -12.00 19.65 -14.39
N PRO A 225 -12.42 18.78 -15.31
CA PRO A 225 -12.69 17.37 -15.00
C PRO A 225 -11.45 16.63 -14.45
N GLN A 226 -10.24 17.07 -14.83
CA GLN A 226 -8.98 16.59 -14.27
C GLN A 226 -8.08 17.78 -13.90
N PRO A 227 -8.28 18.38 -12.71
CA PRO A 227 -7.56 19.59 -12.29
C PRO A 227 -6.05 19.41 -12.26
N TYR A 228 -5.58 18.22 -11.89
CA TYR A 228 -4.15 17.93 -11.88
C TYR A 228 -3.52 18.02 -13.27
N MET A 229 -4.21 17.57 -14.32
CA MET A 229 -3.71 17.66 -15.69
C MET A 229 -3.65 19.12 -16.14
N SER A 230 -4.70 19.88 -15.85
CA SER A 230 -4.75 21.32 -16.13
C SER A 230 -3.66 22.09 -15.37
N TRP A 231 -3.37 21.69 -14.12
CA TRP A 231 -2.28 22.26 -13.31
C TRP A 231 -0.91 22.01 -13.93
N TRP A 232 -0.64 20.79 -14.42
CA TRP A 232 0.58 20.46 -15.15
C TRP A 232 0.76 21.28 -16.44
N ILE A 233 -0.32 21.44 -17.21
CA ILE A 233 -0.29 22.24 -18.43
C ILE A 233 -0.08 23.73 -18.10
N GLY A 234 -0.73 24.22 -17.05
CA GLY A 234 -0.59 25.61 -16.56
C GLY A 234 0.83 25.94 -16.11
N VAL A 235 1.45 25.06 -15.33
CA VAL A 235 2.83 25.25 -14.82
C VAL A 235 3.87 25.16 -15.93
N THR A 236 3.71 24.21 -16.86
CA THR A 236 4.69 24.00 -17.94
C THR A 236 4.49 24.93 -19.14
N GLY A 237 3.32 25.55 -19.27
CA GLY A 237 2.94 26.35 -20.43
C GLY A 237 2.80 25.54 -21.73
N SER A 238 2.77 24.20 -21.66
CA SER A 238 2.76 23.33 -22.85
C SER A 238 1.88 22.10 -22.65
N GLN A 239 0.91 21.91 -23.55
CA GLN A 239 0.07 20.72 -23.59
C GLN A 239 0.88 19.45 -23.88
N TYR A 240 1.83 19.52 -24.81
CA TYR A 240 2.67 18.38 -25.17
C TYR A 240 3.80 18.14 -24.18
N GLY A 241 4.36 19.20 -23.58
CA GLY A 241 5.44 19.08 -22.60
C GLY A 241 4.94 18.56 -21.25
N GLY A 242 4.02 19.28 -20.61
CA GLY A 242 3.51 18.91 -19.28
C GLY A 242 2.37 17.91 -19.32
N GLY A 243 1.41 18.09 -20.24
CA GLY A 243 0.21 17.24 -20.30
C GLY A 243 0.53 15.80 -20.69
N LEU A 244 1.29 15.59 -21.77
CA LEU A 244 1.68 14.23 -22.19
C LEU A 244 2.60 13.56 -21.16
N PHE A 245 3.55 14.30 -20.57
CA PHE A 245 4.41 13.77 -19.52
C PHE A 245 3.59 13.32 -18.30
N CYS A 246 2.68 14.17 -17.83
CA CYS A 246 1.76 13.85 -16.74
C CYS A 246 0.94 12.59 -17.06
N ALA A 247 0.36 12.52 -18.27
CA ALA A 247 -0.42 11.37 -18.71
C ALA A 247 0.41 10.07 -18.69
N LEU A 248 1.60 10.08 -19.30
CA LEU A 248 2.45 8.89 -19.41
C LEU A 248 2.93 8.41 -18.04
N VAL A 249 3.37 9.32 -17.18
CA VAL A 249 3.83 8.97 -15.82
C VAL A 249 2.66 8.39 -15.02
N MET A 250 1.52 9.06 -14.99
CA MET A 250 0.36 8.64 -14.19
C MET A 250 -0.26 7.34 -14.72
N ILE A 251 -0.37 7.15 -16.04
CA ILE A 251 -0.85 5.88 -16.62
C ILE A 251 0.11 4.74 -16.25
N GLY A 252 1.42 4.96 -16.34
CA GLY A 252 2.42 3.96 -15.96
C GLY A 252 2.33 3.58 -14.48
N ILE A 253 2.21 4.57 -13.58
CA ILE A 253 2.01 4.32 -12.14
C ILE A 253 0.75 3.49 -11.90
N ASN A 254 -0.39 3.89 -12.48
CA ASN A 254 -1.66 3.16 -12.35
C ASN A 254 -1.52 1.72 -12.84
N PHE A 255 -0.86 1.49 -13.97
CA PHE A 255 -0.62 0.14 -14.48
C PHE A 255 0.13 -0.74 -13.46
N PHE A 256 1.23 -0.23 -12.89
CA PHE A 256 2.01 -1.01 -11.91
C PHE A 256 1.26 -1.26 -10.60
N VAL A 257 0.52 -0.26 -10.10
CA VAL A 257 -0.34 -0.41 -8.92
C VAL A 257 -1.43 -1.47 -9.18
N ILE A 258 -2.11 -1.42 -10.34
CA ILE A 258 -3.16 -2.38 -10.72
C ILE A 258 -2.60 -3.80 -10.77
N VAL A 259 -1.45 -4.00 -11.42
CA VAL A 259 -0.80 -5.31 -11.49
C VAL A 259 -0.43 -5.81 -10.09
N GLY A 260 0.14 -4.93 -9.26
CA GLY A 260 0.56 -5.27 -7.90
C GLY A 260 -0.61 -5.65 -6.99
N THR A 261 -1.67 -4.84 -6.99
CA THR A 261 -2.87 -5.04 -6.16
C THR A 261 -3.70 -6.23 -6.61
N ASN A 262 -3.93 -6.43 -7.92
CA ASN A 262 -4.62 -7.61 -8.44
C ASN A 262 -3.84 -8.90 -8.15
N SER A 263 -2.50 -8.86 -8.24
CA SER A 263 -1.67 -10.00 -7.87
C SER A 263 -1.79 -10.34 -6.37
N ALA A 264 -1.86 -9.34 -5.49
CA ALA A 264 -2.10 -9.56 -4.05
C ALA A 264 -3.52 -10.05 -3.76
N GLY A 265 -4.54 -9.36 -4.27
CA GLY A 265 -5.95 -9.68 -4.03
C GLY A 265 -6.34 -11.07 -4.51
N SER A 266 -5.84 -11.50 -5.67
CA SER A 266 -6.07 -12.86 -6.17
C SER A 266 -5.51 -13.96 -5.26
N ARG A 267 -4.42 -13.69 -4.52
CA ARG A 267 -3.84 -14.63 -3.54
C ARG A 267 -4.72 -14.73 -2.29
N ILE A 268 -5.37 -13.64 -1.88
CA ILE A 268 -6.36 -13.65 -0.78
C ILE A 268 -7.57 -14.48 -1.17
N VAL A 269 -8.15 -14.20 -2.34
CA VAL A 269 -9.32 -14.95 -2.85
C VAL A 269 -9.00 -16.43 -2.95
N TRP A 270 -7.85 -16.76 -3.52
CA TRP A 270 -7.40 -18.15 -3.63
C TRP A 270 -7.20 -18.81 -2.25
N SER A 271 -6.60 -18.11 -1.27
CA SER A 271 -6.37 -18.68 0.06
C SER A 271 -7.67 -18.90 0.82
N MET A 272 -8.61 -17.96 0.72
CA MET A 272 -9.95 -18.09 1.29
C MET A 272 -10.74 -19.23 0.61
N ALA A 273 -10.59 -19.37 -0.71
CA ALA A 273 -11.20 -20.45 -1.47
C ALA A 273 -10.65 -21.83 -1.03
N ARG A 274 -9.34 -21.96 -0.82
CA ARG A 274 -8.73 -23.19 -0.30
C ARG A 274 -9.32 -23.58 1.06
N ASP A 275 -9.52 -22.59 1.93
CA ASP A 275 -10.05 -22.81 3.29
C ASP A 275 -11.60 -22.92 3.31
N LYS A 276 -12.22 -23.09 2.13
CA LYS A 276 -13.68 -23.20 1.92
C LYS A 276 -14.49 -22.02 2.46
N ALA A 277 -13.84 -20.87 2.65
CA ALA A 277 -14.44 -19.63 3.16
C ALA A 277 -14.92 -18.68 2.03
N PHE A 278 -14.83 -19.12 0.76
CA PHE A 278 -15.20 -18.31 -0.40
C PHE A 278 -16.18 -19.07 -1.32
N PRO A 279 -17.15 -18.40 -1.97
CA PRO A 279 -18.06 -19.05 -2.94
C PRO A 279 -17.26 -19.66 -4.10
N TYR A 280 -17.73 -20.81 -4.61
CA TYR A 280 -17.02 -21.57 -5.66
C TYR A 280 -15.57 -21.93 -5.28
N SER A 281 -15.35 -22.21 -3.99
CA SER A 281 -14.05 -22.57 -3.40
C SER A 281 -13.26 -23.59 -4.21
N GLU A 282 -13.89 -24.68 -4.66
CA GLU A 282 -13.23 -25.73 -5.43
C GLU A 282 -12.75 -25.29 -6.82
N TYR A 283 -13.39 -24.27 -7.41
CA TYR A 283 -13.00 -23.72 -8.71
C TYR A 283 -11.89 -22.69 -8.56
N LEU A 284 -12.01 -21.79 -7.58
CA LEU A 284 -11.10 -20.67 -7.35
C LEU A 284 -9.81 -21.07 -6.62
N ALA A 285 -9.82 -22.17 -5.86
CA ALA A 285 -8.63 -22.70 -5.19
C ALA A 285 -7.64 -23.40 -6.15
N GLN A 286 -7.99 -23.56 -7.43
CA GLN A 286 -7.11 -24.24 -8.40
C GLN A 286 -5.98 -23.33 -8.89
N VAL A 287 -4.76 -23.88 -8.88
CA VAL A 287 -3.56 -23.21 -9.41
C VAL A 287 -3.21 -23.78 -10.77
N SER A 288 -2.81 -22.91 -11.71
CA SER A 288 -2.42 -23.34 -13.06
C SER A 288 -1.10 -24.10 -13.03
N PRO A 289 -1.02 -25.35 -13.53
CA PRO A 289 0.23 -26.13 -13.55
C PRO A 289 1.32 -25.52 -14.43
N ARG A 290 0.95 -24.72 -15.45
CA ARG A 290 1.90 -24.12 -16.40
C ARG A 290 2.52 -22.81 -15.90
N LEU A 291 1.77 -22.05 -15.11
CA LEU A 291 2.15 -20.68 -14.71
C LEU A 291 2.45 -20.56 -13.21
N GLY A 292 2.09 -21.56 -12.39
CA GLY A 292 2.31 -21.53 -10.94
C GLY A 292 1.52 -20.43 -10.20
N ILE A 293 0.50 -19.85 -10.84
CA ILE A 293 -0.32 -18.76 -10.28
C ILE A 293 -1.82 -19.15 -10.30
N PRO A 294 -2.64 -18.62 -9.36
CA PRO A 294 -4.08 -18.88 -9.31
C PRO A 294 -4.81 -18.05 -10.37
N LEU A 295 -4.66 -18.42 -11.64
CA LEU A 295 -5.19 -17.67 -12.79
C LEU A 295 -6.70 -17.43 -12.71
N ARG A 296 -7.45 -18.39 -12.17
CA ARG A 296 -8.91 -18.28 -11.99
C ARG A 296 -9.28 -17.24 -10.94
N ALA A 297 -8.53 -17.15 -9.85
CA ALA A 297 -8.72 -16.13 -8.83
C ALA A 297 -8.35 -14.73 -9.38
N ILE A 298 -7.28 -14.62 -10.18
CA ILE A 298 -6.93 -13.37 -10.87
C ILE A 298 -8.07 -12.94 -11.80
N GLY A 299 -8.56 -13.85 -12.65
CA GLY A 299 -9.68 -13.54 -13.56
C GLY A 299 -10.94 -13.13 -12.81
N PHE A 300 -11.25 -13.77 -11.68
CA PHE A 300 -12.37 -13.39 -10.83
C PHE A 300 -12.24 -11.97 -10.27
N VAL A 301 -11.08 -11.62 -9.69
CA VAL A 301 -10.84 -10.28 -9.14
C VAL A 301 -10.97 -9.22 -10.24
N VAL A 302 -10.34 -9.45 -11.40
CA VAL A 302 -10.43 -8.52 -12.54
C VAL A 302 -11.87 -8.33 -13.03
N VAL A 303 -12.67 -9.39 -13.10
CA VAL A 303 -14.09 -9.28 -13.50
C VAL A 303 -14.90 -8.47 -12.48
N VAL A 304 -14.67 -8.68 -11.19
CA VAL A 304 -15.31 -7.89 -10.12
C VAL A 304 -14.90 -6.42 -10.22
N ASP A 305 -13.61 -6.13 -10.41
CA ASP A 305 -13.08 -4.77 -10.58
C ASP A 305 -13.72 -4.08 -11.79
N LEU A 306 -13.87 -4.78 -12.92
CA LEU A 306 -14.53 -4.24 -14.11
C LEU A 306 -16.01 -3.93 -13.86
N ILE A 307 -16.74 -4.80 -13.16
CA ILE A 307 -18.15 -4.58 -12.82
C ILE A 307 -18.30 -3.36 -11.90
N LEU A 308 -17.42 -3.23 -10.90
CA LEU A 308 -17.41 -2.05 -10.03
C LEU A 308 -17.01 -0.79 -10.79
N GLY A 309 -16.10 -0.89 -11.75
CA GLY A 309 -15.69 0.20 -12.64
C GLY A 309 -16.81 0.71 -13.54
N LEU A 310 -17.75 -0.16 -13.97
CA LEU A 310 -18.89 0.25 -14.78
C LEU A 310 -19.85 1.21 -14.04
N ILE A 311 -19.79 1.29 -12.71
CA ILE A 311 -20.61 2.22 -11.89
C ILE A 311 -20.29 3.68 -12.25
N VAL A 312 -19.05 3.98 -12.64
CA VAL A 312 -18.64 5.33 -13.11
C VAL A 312 -19.52 5.82 -14.26
N LEU A 313 -19.94 4.91 -15.16
CA LEU A 313 -20.74 5.29 -16.34
C LEU A 313 -22.13 5.84 -15.96
N GLY A 314 -22.63 5.49 -14.77
CA GLY A 314 -23.92 5.97 -14.27
C GLY A 314 -23.80 7.17 -13.34
N SER A 315 -22.82 7.16 -12.44
CA SER A 315 -22.64 8.24 -11.45
C SER A 315 -21.22 8.27 -10.88
N ASP A 316 -20.52 9.38 -11.11
CA ASP A 316 -19.23 9.65 -10.47
C ASP A 316 -19.35 9.64 -8.94
N LEU A 317 -20.44 10.19 -8.40
CA LEU A 317 -20.68 10.27 -6.96
C LEU A 317 -20.84 8.88 -6.33
N ALA A 318 -21.57 7.97 -7.00
CA ALA A 318 -21.73 6.59 -6.52
C ALA A 318 -20.38 5.86 -6.52
N PHE A 319 -19.58 6.04 -7.57
CA PHE A 319 -18.25 5.45 -7.65
C PHE A 319 -17.31 5.96 -6.57
N GLN A 320 -17.23 7.28 -6.37
CA GLN A 320 -16.39 7.89 -5.33
C GLN A 320 -16.83 7.51 -3.91
N SER A 321 -18.13 7.31 -3.69
CA SER A 321 -18.66 6.83 -2.41
C SER A 321 -18.23 5.40 -2.10
N ILE A 322 -18.17 4.53 -3.12
CA ILE A 322 -17.69 3.15 -2.96
C ILE A 322 -16.18 3.13 -2.70
N ILE A 323 -15.40 3.91 -3.43
CA ILE A 323 -13.94 4.00 -3.22
C ILE A 323 -13.64 4.48 -1.81
N SER A 324 -14.27 5.57 -1.38
CA SER A 324 -14.05 6.13 -0.04
C SER A 324 -14.55 5.21 1.07
N GLY A 325 -15.70 4.57 0.90
CA GLY A 325 -16.20 3.55 1.80
C GLY A 325 -15.27 2.34 1.92
N GLY A 326 -14.73 1.85 0.80
CA GLY A 326 -13.77 0.75 0.78
C GLY A 326 -12.47 1.06 1.53
N GLY A 327 -11.94 2.27 1.33
CA GLY A 327 -10.77 2.76 2.07
C GLY A 327 -11.01 2.80 3.59
N LEU A 328 -12.18 3.29 4.03
CA LEU A 328 -12.56 3.31 5.44
C LEU A 328 -12.76 1.91 6.01
N MET A 329 -13.43 1.02 5.28
CA MET A 329 -13.65 -0.37 5.70
C MET A 329 -12.33 -1.11 5.89
N LEU A 330 -11.33 -0.85 5.07
CA LEU A 330 -9.99 -1.42 5.24
C LEU A 330 -9.35 -0.98 6.56
N GLN A 331 -9.49 0.31 6.94
CA GLN A 331 -8.98 0.80 8.22
C GLN A 331 -9.70 0.21 9.41
N VAL A 332 -11.03 0.03 9.32
CA VAL A 332 -11.81 -0.67 10.34
C VAL A 332 -11.38 -2.13 10.46
N SER A 333 -11.05 -2.79 9.35
CA SER A 333 -10.53 -4.16 9.35
C SER A 333 -9.24 -4.28 10.16
N TYR A 334 -8.31 -3.33 10.06
CA TYR A 334 -7.09 -3.31 10.87
C TYR A 334 -7.33 -3.06 12.36
N LEU A 335 -8.43 -2.40 12.72
CA LEU A 335 -8.82 -2.19 14.11
C LEU A 335 -9.21 -3.51 14.81
N VAL A 336 -9.82 -4.45 14.08
CA VAL A 336 -10.32 -5.72 14.63
C VAL A 336 -9.24 -6.55 15.34
N PRO A 337 -8.09 -6.90 14.72
CA PRO A 337 -7.05 -7.67 15.41
C PRO A 337 -6.45 -6.92 16.60
N VAL A 338 -6.27 -5.60 16.49
CA VAL A 338 -5.78 -4.75 17.58
C VAL A 338 -6.72 -4.78 18.78
N LEU A 339 -8.03 -4.63 18.56
CA LEU A 339 -9.03 -4.72 19.63
C LEU A 339 -9.07 -6.11 20.27
N ILE A 340 -8.94 -7.18 19.47
CA ILE A 340 -8.94 -8.55 19.99
C ILE A 340 -7.80 -8.74 20.99
N VAL A 341 -6.59 -8.23 20.69
CA VAL A 341 -5.46 -8.30 21.64
C VAL A 341 -5.68 -7.41 22.85
N LEU A 342 -6.17 -6.18 22.67
CA LEU A 342 -6.45 -5.29 23.81
C LEU A 342 -7.48 -5.90 24.79
N VAL A 343 -8.47 -6.63 24.29
CA VAL A 343 -9.51 -7.27 25.11
C VAL A 343 -9.06 -8.61 25.70
N ARG A 344 -8.32 -9.44 24.94
CA ARG A 344 -7.91 -10.79 25.39
C ARG A 344 -6.59 -10.82 26.17
N GLY A 345 -5.75 -9.80 26.04
CA GLY A 345 -4.42 -9.72 26.67
C GLY A 345 -3.47 -10.84 26.22
N GLU A 346 -2.40 -11.05 27.00
CA GLU A 346 -1.29 -11.97 26.67
C GLU A 346 -1.69 -13.45 26.55
N ARG A 347 -2.92 -13.83 26.91
CA ARG A 347 -3.43 -15.20 26.78
C ARG A 347 -3.59 -15.67 25.33
N PHE A 348 -3.48 -14.76 24.37
CA PHE A 348 -3.56 -15.07 22.95
C PHE A 348 -2.21 -15.49 22.34
N TYR A 349 -1.08 -15.23 23.01
CA TYR A 349 0.22 -15.68 22.53
C TYR A 349 0.33 -17.21 22.72
N PRO A 350 0.68 -17.97 21.67
CA PRO A 350 0.96 -19.39 21.84
C PRO A 350 2.08 -19.55 22.87
N HIS A 351 1.89 -20.43 23.86
CA HIS A 351 2.78 -20.64 25.03
C HIS A 351 4.28 -20.82 24.69
N VAL A 352 4.61 -21.18 23.44
CA VAL A 352 5.98 -21.31 22.93
C VAL A 352 6.71 -19.96 22.87
N LEU A 353 6.01 -18.83 22.64
CA LEU A 353 6.62 -17.51 22.51
C LEU A 353 6.84 -16.79 23.85
N VAL A 354 6.07 -17.12 24.88
CA VAL A 354 6.26 -16.56 26.24
C VAL A 354 7.59 -17.05 26.82
N SER A 355 7.94 -18.32 26.60
CA SER A 355 9.21 -18.88 27.10
C SER A 355 10.46 -18.32 26.40
N THR A 356 10.38 -17.83 25.16
CA THR A 356 11.53 -17.23 24.46
C THR A 356 11.73 -15.76 24.83
N TRP A 357 10.64 -15.05 25.19
CA TRP A 357 10.69 -13.71 25.76
C TRP A 357 11.29 -13.69 27.18
N GLU A 358 10.88 -14.63 28.04
CA GLU A 358 11.44 -14.75 29.40
C GLU A 358 12.93 -15.15 29.41
N ASN A 359 13.39 -15.87 28.38
CA ASN A 359 14.78 -16.36 28.28
C ASN A 359 15.73 -15.44 27.50
N GLY A 360 15.31 -14.22 27.14
CA GLY A 360 16.22 -13.20 26.59
C GLY A 360 16.86 -13.50 25.23
N ALA A 361 16.27 -14.41 24.43
CA ALA A 361 16.85 -14.89 23.17
C ALA A 361 16.64 -13.97 21.96
N MET A 362 15.96 -12.82 22.13
CA MET A 362 15.83 -11.77 21.11
C MET A 362 16.38 -10.43 21.63
N ARG A 363 17.70 -10.37 21.84
CA ARG A 363 18.45 -9.11 21.90
C ARG A 363 19.40 -9.00 20.73
#